data_AF-A0A1I8Q239-F1
#
_entry.id   AF-A0A1I8Q239-F1
#
_cell.length_a   1.000
_cell.length_b   1.000
_cell.length_c   1.000
_cell.angle_alpha   90.00
_cell.angle_beta   90.00
_cell.angle_gamma   90.00
#
_symmetry.space_group_name_H-M   'P 1'
#
loop_
_entity.id
_entity.type
_entity.pdbx_description
1 polymer ?
#
loop_
_entity_poly.entity_id
_entity_poly.type
_entity_poly.pdbx_seq_one_letter_code
_entity_poly.pdbx_strand_id
1 'polypeptide(L)'
;MEKKVYATMSLYGLVQRLLTKRCIVFVGPCDAYMLINGVTGYGLPGYGYQDEIVTDYQCIGTNDEVEPLIFQNCLSYDEVKLSAFLSISSHTDLINNGTRKNYGIIEKDLCKIEREGVVIGLIGSRFQRPFAMEYQDIVISPQQNVSERGYGQQEPTNGSLQGKLDYRKLWEKFYEEPSFLYKEVRKDQKRFGDVEKIHSAEIFDNVVMKKRFTISFDTLLLEAQARASNLNKQAYVHIVGIGLGVWRYAEQQELIFLETFGQRVRHLLSNLNNIGVLHFSWFNLSQWGDLKHNGFIESKTHPKGGIITLMENRNPADKLKEPEFENMLLVISYAWDANALPGNEFWQKHLADSSDSSNASSTLVTELHNPFINTEWVCGENLHIASADHGIIHISDYAKKMSNISN
;
A
#
# COMPACT_ATOMS: atom_id res chain seq x y z
N MET A 1 1.80 21.07 -18.05
CA MET A 1 1.00 21.58 -16.93
C MET A 1 1.61 21.23 -15.59
N GLU A 2 1.84 19.94 -15.31
CA GLU A 2 2.42 19.45 -14.05
C GLU A 2 3.73 20.14 -13.65
N LYS A 3 4.66 20.35 -14.60
CA LYS A 3 5.92 21.09 -14.36
C LYS A 3 5.71 22.46 -13.69
N LYS A 4 4.62 23.16 -14.02
CA LYS A 4 4.31 24.46 -13.40
C LYS A 4 3.87 24.29 -11.94
N VAL A 5 3.11 23.23 -11.65
CA VAL A 5 2.66 22.91 -10.29
C VAL A 5 3.83 22.49 -9.42
N TYR A 6 4.73 21.65 -9.94
CA TYR A 6 5.86 21.13 -9.17
C TYR A 6 7.02 22.12 -9.02
N ALA A 7 7.17 23.11 -9.91
CA ALA A 7 8.30 24.05 -9.88
C ALA A 7 8.49 24.79 -8.54
N THR A 8 7.41 24.99 -7.79
CA THR A 8 7.42 25.69 -6.50
C THR A 8 6.94 24.80 -5.34
N MET A 9 6.72 23.50 -5.59
CA MET A 9 6.15 22.59 -4.58
C MET A 9 7.25 22.03 -3.70
N SER A 10 7.10 22.19 -2.38
CA SER A 10 7.96 21.52 -1.41
C SER A 10 7.62 20.03 -1.31
N LEU A 11 8.50 19.23 -0.69
CA LEU A 11 8.19 17.83 -0.37
C LEU A 11 6.91 17.71 0.47
N TYR A 12 6.72 18.59 1.46
CA TYR A 12 5.48 18.65 2.25
C TYR A 12 4.27 18.96 1.37
N GLY A 13 4.40 19.90 0.43
CA GLY A 13 3.34 20.23 -0.52
C GLY A 13 2.98 19.06 -1.42
N LEU A 14 3.97 18.27 -1.85
CA LEU A 14 3.74 17.04 -2.61
C LEU A 14 2.96 16.03 -1.77
N VAL A 15 3.39 15.74 -0.54
CA VAL A 15 2.66 14.80 0.33
C VAL A 15 1.25 15.30 0.66
N GLN A 16 1.07 16.59 0.93
CA GLN A 16 -0.25 17.19 1.14
C GLN A 16 -1.16 16.97 -0.07
N ARG A 17 -0.61 17.12 -1.29
CA ARG A 17 -1.33 16.86 -2.54
C ARG A 17 -1.68 15.37 -2.66
N LEU A 18 -0.74 14.45 -2.42
CA LEU A 18 -0.99 13.00 -2.45
C LEU A 18 -2.03 12.56 -1.42
N LEU A 19 -2.25 13.31 -0.34
CA LEU A 19 -3.31 13.07 0.64
C LEU A 19 -4.66 13.66 0.21
N THR A 20 -4.68 14.92 -0.26
CA THR A 20 -5.92 15.70 -0.46
C THR A 20 -6.48 15.69 -1.87
N LYS A 21 -5.75 15.20 -2.88
CA LYS A 21 -6.25 15.14 -4.26
C LYS A 21 -6.69 13.74 -4.68
N ARG A 22 -6.75 12.81 -3.72
CA ARG A 22 -7.39 11.50 -3.89
C ARG A 22 -8.87 11.67 -4.17
N CYS A 23 -9.45 10.70 -4.85
CA CYS A 23 -10.90 10.54 -4.87
C CYS A 23 -11.39 10.17 -3.46
N ILE A 24 -12.66 10.44 -3.13
CA ILE A 24 -13.30 9.84 -1.95
C ILE A 24 -13.40 8.32 -2.15
N VAL A 25 -13.86 7.91 -3.34
CA VAL A 25 -13.99 6.51 -3.76
C VAL A 25 -13.21 6.30 -5.03
N PHE A 26 -12.52 5.17 -5.14
CA PHE A 26 -11.84 4.74 -6.35
C PHE A 26 -11.83 3.22 -6.43
N VAL A 27 -12.57 2.64 -7.38
CA VAL A 27 -12.82 1.19 -7.41
C VAL A 27 -12.94 0.60 -8.80
N GLY A 28 -12.59 -0.69 -8.87
CA GLY A 28 -12.85 -1.55 -10.03
C GLY A 28 -11.99 -1.23 -11.26
N PRO A 29 -12.06 -2.07 -12.31
CA PRO A 29 -11.17 -1.96 -13.48
C PRO A 29 -11.47 -0.77 -14.39
N CYS A 30 -12.63 -0.12 -14.23
CA CYS A 30 -13.01 1.07 -14.96
C CYS A 30 -12.66 2.37 -14.22
N ASP A 31 -12.03 2.27 -13.05
CA ASP A 31 -11.80 3.40 -12.12
C ASP A 31 -13.08 4.18 -11.88
N ALA A 32 -14.11 3.50 -11.38
CA ALA A 32 -15.29 4.20 -10.89
C ALA A 32 -14.84 5.10 -9.72
N TYR A 33 -15.16 6.38 -9.79
CA TYR A 33 -14.70 7.37 -8.83
C TYR A 33 -15.83 8.16 -8.21
N MET A 34 -15.56 8.72 -7.04
CA MET A 34 -16.32 9.82 -6.43
C MET A 34 -15.33 10.88 -5.96
N LEU A 35 -15.45 12.10 -6.44
CA LEU A 35 -14.58 13.22 -6.05
C LEU A 35 -15.08 13.90 -4.78
N ILE A 36 -14.24 14.77 -4.19
CA ILE A 36 -14.55 15.47 -2.94
C ILE A 36 -15.81 16.35 -3.02
N ASN A 37 -16.13 16.86 -4.21
CA ASN A 37 -17.33 17.64 -4.49
C ASN A 37 -18.58 16.77 -4.74
N GLY A 38 -18.48 15.45 -4.60
CA GLY A 38 -19.57 14.49 -4.81
C GLY A 38 -19.78 14.07 -6.26
N VAL A 39 -19.00 14.61 -7.22
CA VAL A 39 -19.11 14.19 -8.62
C VAL A 39 -18.61 12.76 -8.77
N THR A 40 -19.42 11.91 -9.41
CA THR A 40 -19.12 10.51 -9.68
C THR A 40 -18.91 10.27 -11.18
N GLY A 41 -18.20 9.20 -11.52
CA GLY A 41 -17.98 8.83 -12.92
C GLY A 41 -17.09 7.60 -13.07
N TYR A 42 -16.58 7.40 -14.28
CA TYR A 42 -15.67 6.32 -14.60
C TYR A 42 -14.43 6.88 -15.30
N GLY A 43 -13.26 6.33 -14.99
CA GLY A 43 -12.01 6.70 -15.62
C GLY A 43 -11.79 6.12 -17.02
N LEU A 44 -12.83 5.63 -17.70
CA LEU A 44 -12.74 5.10 -19.07
C LEU A 44 -13.68 5.85 -20.02
N PRO A 45 -13.22 6.17 -21.23
CA PRO A 45 -14.07 6.67 -22.30
C PRO A 45 -15.30 5.79 -22.53
N GLY A 46 -16.47 6.40 -22.60
CA GLY A 46 -17.72 5.71 -22.98
C GLY A 46 -18.34 4.81 -21.91
N TYR A 47 -17.81 4.79 -20.69
CA TYR A 47 -18.45 4.15 -19.53
C TYR A 47 -19.25 5.20 -18.73
N GLY A 48 -20.58 5.09 -18.72
CA GLY A 48 -21.47 6.01 -18.01
C GLY A 48 -22.91 5.99 -18.54
N TYR A 49 -23.86 6.47 -17.75
CA TYR A 49 -25.25 6.69 -18.18
C TYR A 49 -25.40 8.16 -18.55
N GLN A 50 -25.81 8.41 -19.79
CA GLN A 50 -26.08 9.72 -20.43
C GLN A 50 -24.89 10.47 -21.02
N ASP A 51 -25.17 10.99 -22.20
CA ASP A 51 -24.31 11.68 -23.16
C ASP A 51 -23.62 12.92 -22.57
N GLU A 52 -22.30 13.04 -22.84
CA GLU A 52 -21.56 14.26 -23.22
C GLU A 52 -20.20 14.49 -22.55
N ILE A 53 -19.80 13.73 -21.51
CA ILE A 53 -18.41 13.82 -21.00
C ILE A 53 -17.71 12.46 -21.14
N VAL A 54 -16.92 12.35 -22.19
CA VAL A 54 -15.93 11.27 -22.34
C VAL A 54 -14.76 11.61 -21.42
N THR A 55 -14.79 11.09 -20.19
CA THR A 55 -13.66 11.22 -19.25
C THR A 55 -12.68 10.07 -19.44
N ASP A 56 -11.39 10.38 -19.50
CA ASP A 56 -10.32 9.39 -19.40
C ASP A 56 -9.39 9.79 -18.26
N TYR A 57 -9.24 8.91 -17.28
CA TYR A 57 -8.36 9.16 -16.14
C TYR A 57 -6.89 9.30 -16.59
N GLN A 58 -6.52 8.71 -17.74
CA GLN A 58 -5.18 8.82 -18.33
C GLN A 58 -4.86 10.24 -18.81
N CYS A 59 -5.88 11.06 -19.05
CA CYS A 59 -5.68 12.42 -19.54
C CYS A 59 -5.31 13.43 -18.44
N ILE A 60 -5.52 13.12 -17.15
CA ILE A 60 -5.18 14.01 -16.03
C ILE A 60 -3.70 14.38 -16.09
N GLY A 61 -3.39 15.69 -16.12
CA GLY A 61 -2.00 16.19 -16.22
C GLY A 61 -1.52 16.45 -17.65
N THR A 62 -2.29 16.04 -18.66
CA THR A 62 -2.02 16.24 -20.09
C THR A 62 -2.74 17.47 -20.65
N ASN A 63 -2.53 17.80 -21.93
CA ASN A 63 -3.29 18.88 -22.58
C ASN A 63 -4.73 18.46 -22.91
N ASP A 64 -5.04 17.16 -22.82
CA ASP A 64 -6.33 16.56 -23.17
C ASP A 64 -7.17 16.28 -21.91
N GLU A 65 -6.78 16.80 -20.73
CA GLU A 65 -7.60 16.67 -19.53
C GLU A 65 -8.93 17.41 -19.65
N VAL A 66 -9.98 16.85 -19.07
CA VAL A 66 -11.34 17.37 -19.16
C VAL A 66 -11.97 17.35 -17.77
N GLU A 67 -12.66 18.43 -17.41
CA GLU A 67 -13.44 18.49 -16.16
C GLU A 67 -14.46 17.33 -16.10
N PRO A 68 -14.63 16.67 -14.96
CA PRO A 68 -14.09 17.01 -13.64
C PRO A 68 -12.69 16.45 -13.34
N LEU A 69 -12.12 15.64 -14.25
CA LEU A 69 -10.85 14.95 -14.10
C LEU A 69 -9.70 15.82 -14.63
N ILE A 70 -9.39 16.88 -13.88
CA ILE A 70 -8.26 17.75 -14.15
C ILE A 70 -7.20 17.66 -13.06
N PHE A 71 -5.94 17.89 -13.42
CA PHE A 71 -4.78 17.78 -12.54
C PHE A 71 -4.88 18.67 -11.30
N GLN A 72 -5.54 19.82 -11.40
CA GLN A 72 -5.76 20.69 -10.25
C GLN A 72 -6.57 20.02 -9.13
N ASN A 73 -7.49 19.12 -9.51
CA ASN A 73 -8.49 18.55 -8.62
C ASN A 73 -8.21 17.08 -8.28
N CYS A 74 -7.52 16.36 -9.15
CA CYS A 74 -7.27 14.92 -9.04
C CYS A 74 -5.77 14.59 -9.08
N LEU A 75 -5.42 13.40 -8.59
CA LEU A 75 -4.11 12.79 -8.83
C LEU A 75 -4.02 12.26 -10.27
N SER A 76 -2.88 12.47 -10.94
CA SER A 76 -2.55 11.68 -12.15
C SER A 76 -2.13 10.26 -11.77
N TYR A 77 -2.12 9.30 -12.70
CA TYR A 77 -1.68 7.93 -12.38
C TYR A 77 -0.24 7.84 -11.85
N ASP A 78 0.63 8.76 -12.25
CA ASP A 78 1.99 8.84 -11.71
C ASP A 78 1.96 9.27 -10.23
N GLU A 79 1.07 10.19 -9.86
CA GLU A 79 0.87 10.57 -8.46
C GLU A 79 0.18 9.46 -7.65
N VAL A 80 -0.78 8.74 -8.24
CA VAL A 80 -1.38 7.54 -7.61
C VAL A 80 -0.32 6.47 -7.34
N LYS A 81 0.65 6.31 -8.25
CA LYS A 81 1.77 5.40 -8.04
C LYS A 81 2.66 5.83 -6.88
N LEU A 82 2.91 7.12 -6.71
CA LEU A 82 3.66 7.66 -5.57
C LEU A 82 2.89 7.53 -4.26
N SER A 83 1.60 7.80 -4.28
CA SER A 83 0.73 7.74 -3.11
C SER A 83 0.61 6.32 -2.55
N ALA A 84 0.87 5.29 -3.37
CA ALA A 84 0.89 3.89 -2.99
C ALA A 84 2.02 3.50 -2.02
N PHE A 85 3.01 4.37 -1.82
CA PHE A 85 4.07 4.22 -0.82
C PHE A 85 3.79 4.94 0.50
N LEU A 86 2.66 5.66 0.61
CA LEU A 86 2.24 6.28 1.85
C LEU A 86 1.46 5.29 2.71
N SER A 87 1.52 5.49 4.02
CA SER A 87 0.69 4.79 5.00
C SER A 87 0.25 5.80 6.04
N ILE A 88 -0.96 5.61 6.58
CA ILE A 88 -1.48 6.43 7.67
C ILE A 88 -1.76 5.48 8.83
N SER A 89 -1.28 5.85 10.02
CA SER A 89 -1.50 5.09 11.25
C SER A 89 -2.02 5.98 12.36
N SER A 90 -2.86 5.42 13.23
CA SER A 90 -3.33 6.12 14.44
C SER A 90 -3.72 5.12 15.52
N HIS A 91 -3.71 5.58 16.78
CA HIS A 91 -4.54 4.94 17.80
C HIS A 91 -6.01 5.18 17.48
N THR A 92 -6.86 4.20 17.76
CA THR A 92 -8.30 4.31 17.56
C THR A 92 -9.04 3.41 18.56
N ASP A 93 -10.27 3.81 18.89
CA ASP A 93 -11.24 2.91 19.48
C ASP A 93 -11.66 1.86 18.45
N LEU A 94 -11.92 0.65 18.94
CA LEU A 94 -12.39 -0.49 18.17
C LEU A 94 -13.87 -0.72 18.52
N ILE A 95 -14.73 -0.57 17.52
CA ILE A 95 -16.20 -0.51 17.68
C ILE A 95 -16.82 -1.91 17.70
N ASN A 96 -16.22 -2.82 16.95
CA ASN A 96 -16.59 -4.22 16.84
C ASN A 96 -15.35 -5.06 16.47
N ASN A 97 -15.52 -6.36 16.23
CA ASN A 97 -14.39 -7.24 15.99
C ASN A 97 -13.70 -7.06 14.61
N GLY A 98 -14.23 -6.19 13.75
CA GLY A 98 -13.64 -5.90 12.44
C GLY A 98 -13.89 -6.98 11.38
N THR A 99 -14.80 -7.92 11.61
CA THR A 99 -15.16 -8.90 10.56
C THR A 99 -15.64 -8.18 9.30
N ARG A 100 -15.40 -8.73 8.10
CA ARG A 100 -15.85 -8.09 6.85
C ARG A 100 -17.35 -7.81 6.84
N LYS A 101 -18.14 -8.66 7.50
CA LYS A 101 -19.60 -8.55 7.63
C LYS A 101 -20.02 -7.79 8.89
N ASN A 102 -19.23 -6.82 9.37
CA ASN A 102 -19.55 -6.09 10.59
C ASN A 102 -20.67 -5.06 10.37
N TYR A 103 -20.78 -4.49 9.16
CA TYR A 103 -21.81 -3.52 8.78
C TYR A 103 -21.97 -2.32 9.74
N GLY A 104 -20.90 -1.92 10.42
CA GLY A 104 -20.95 -0.82 11.40
C GLY A 104 -21.70 -1.15 12.69
N ILE A 105 -22.00 -2.43 12.95
CA ILE A 105 -22.73 -2.85 14.15
C ILE A 105 -21.79 -2.79 15.34
N ILE A 106 -22.17 -2.05 16.38
CA ILE A 106 -21.40 -1.90 17.62
C ILE A 106 -21.44 -3.21 18.43
N GLU A 107 -20.29 -3.69 18.89
CA GLU A 107 -20.22 -4.82 19.81
C GLU A 107 -20.66 -4.39 21.21
N LYS A 108 -21.67 -5.09 21.75
CA LYS A 108 -22.23 -4.80 23.07
C LYS A 108 -21.48 -5.54 24.18
N ASP A 109 -20.94 -6.71 23.87
CA ASP A 109 -20.13 -7.51 24.78
C ASP A 109 -18.65 -7.20 24.58
N LEU A 110 -18.16 -6.19 25.32
CA LEU A 110 -16.79 -5.70 25.21
C LEU A 110 -15.73 -6.74 25.61
N CYS A 111 -16.11 -7.87 26.21
CA CYS A 111 -15.19 -8.97 26.47
C CYS A 111 -14.81 -9.76 25.20
N LYS A 112 -15.52 -9.54 24.09
CA LYS A 112 -15.25 -10.21 22.80
C LYS A 112 -14.22 -9.50 21.93
N ILE A 113 -13.96 -8.22 22.20
CA ILE A 113 -13.06 -7.40 21.38
C ILE A 113 -11.98 -6.73 22.22
N GLU A 114 -10.86 -6.40 21.58
CA GLU A 114 -10.04 -5.31 22.11
C GLU A 114 -10.79 -3.99 21.96
N ARG A 115 -10.59 -3.07 22.90
CA ARG A 115 -11.32 -1.79 22.92
C ARG A 115 -10.57 -0.67 22.21
N GLU A 116 -9.26 -0.77 22.16
CA GLU A 116 -8.36 0.18 21.54
C GLU A 116 -7.23 -0.57 20.85
N GLY A 117 -6.68 0.04 19.81
CA GLY A 117 -5.52 -0.49 19.10
C GLY A 117 -4.88 0.58 18.24
N VAL A 118 -3.82 0.20 17.55
CA VAL A 118 -3.26 0.99 16.44
C VAL A 118 -3.79 0.40 15.14
N VAL A 119 -4.27 1.24 14.24
CA VAL A 119 -4.65 0.84 12.89
C VAL A 119 -3.73 1.52 11.89
N ILE A 120 -3.27 0.78 10.89
CA ILE A 120 -2.44 1.29 9.80
C ILE A 120 -2.97 0.85 8.43
N GLY A 121 -3.21 1.85 7.58
CA GLY A 121 -3.58 1.63 6.17
C GLY A 121 -2.36 1.38 5.32
N LEU A 122 -2.31 0.22 4.68
CA LEU A 122 -1.23 -0.19 3.79
C LEU A 122 -1.77 -0.36 2.37
N ILE A 123 -1.08 0.23 1.39
CA ILE A 123 -1.51 0.20 -0.01
C ILE A 123 -0.76 -0.90 -0.76
N GLY A 124 -1.53 -1.85 -1.30
CA GLY A 124 -1.01 -2.94 -2.13
C GLY A 124 -0.91 -2.53 -3.61
N SER A 125 -0.18 -3.33 -4.39
CA SER A 125 -0.05 -3.11 -5.84
C SER A 125 -1.38 -3.32 -6.56
N ARG A 126 -1.68 -2.46 -7.54
CA ARG A 126 -2.89 -2.54 -8.36
C ARG A 126 -2.57 -2.69 -9.84
N PHE A 127 -3.05 -3.79 -10.45
CA PHE A 127 -2.76 -4.15 -11.85
C PHE A 127 -3.96 -4.03 -12.79
N GLN A 128 -5.10 -3.53 -12.32
CA GLN A 128 -6.35 -3.44 -13.10
C GLN A 128 -6.28 -2.43 -14.27
N ARG A 129 -5.23 -1.60 -14.31
CA ARG A 129 -4.98 -0.62 -15.37
C ARG A 129 -3.67 -0.92 -16.09
N PRO A 130 -3.73 -1.52 -17.29
CA PRO A 130 -2.56 -1.68 -18.13
C PRO A 130 -1.86 -0.34 -18.38
N PHE A 131 -0.53 -0.36 -18.44
CA PHE A 131 0.31 0.82 -18.71
C PHE A 131 0.35 1.90 -17.62
N ALA A 132 -0.24 1.66 -16.45
CA ALA A 132 -0.27 2.63 -15.34
C ALA A 132 0.17 2.01 -14.01
N MET A 133 0.59 2.85 -13.06
CA MET A 133 0.92 2.46 -11.67
C MET A 133 1.93 1.29 -11.61
N GLU A 134 1.73 0.29 -10.74
CA GLU A 134 2.64 -0.85 -10.62
C GLU A 134 2.70 -1.74 -11.87
N TYR A 135 1.69 -1.71 -12.75
CA TYR A 135 1.74 -2.46 -14.03
C TYR A 135 2.96 -2.05 -14.85
N GLN A 136 3.35 -0.77 -14.81
CA GLN A 136 4.49 -0.26 -15.59
C GLN A 136 5.84 -0.87 -15.22
N ASP A 137 5.99 -1.34 -13.98
CA ASP A 137 7.28 -1.78 -13.46
C ASP A 137 7.33 -3.30 -13.22
N ILE A 138 6.20 -3.92 -12.92
CA ILE A 138 6.13 -5.34 -12.52
C ILE A 138 5.63 -6.23 -13.65
N VAL A 139 4.74 -5.72 -14.50
CA VAL A 139 4.19 -6.50 -15.62
C VAL A 139 4.99 -6.23 -16.88
N ILE A 140 5.48 -7.30 -17.50
CA ILE A 140 6.22 -7.24 -18.75
C ILE A 140 5.28 -7.73 -19.87
N SER A 141 4.84 -6.81 -20.73
CA SER A 141 3.85 -7.12 -21.79
C SER A 141 4.34 -6.74 -23.20
N PRO A 142 3.86 -7.44 -24.26
CA PRO A 142 4.28 -7.16 -25.64
C PRO A 142 4.02 -5.71 -26.09
N GLN A 143 2.97 -5.09 -25.55
CA GLN A 143 2.55 -3.74 -25.93
C GLN A 143 3.26 -2.66 -25.11
N GLN A 144 3.67 -2.97 -23.87
CA GLN A 144 4.32 -2.02 -22.96
C GLN A 144 5.83 -2.03 -23.13
N ASN A 145 6.42 -3.21 -23.03
CA ASN A 145 7.85 -3.42 -22.85
C ASN A 145 8.57 -3.44 -24.20
N VAL A 146 8.52 -2.29 -24.88
CA VAL A 146 9.10 -2.04 -26.19
C VAL A 146 9.97 -0.78 -26.16
N SER A 147 10.93 -0.72 -27.09
CA SER A 147 11.89 0.37 -27.24
C SER A 147 11.20 1.73 -27.34
N GLU A 148 10.10 1.81 -28.10
CA GLU A 148 9.34 3.02 -28.40
C GLU A 148 8.65 3.62 -27.15
N ARG A 149 8.54 2.81 -26.08
CA ARG A 149 8.00 3.20 -24.77
C ARG A 149 9.10 3.39 -23.72
N GLY A 150 10.38 3.32 -24.12
CA GLY A 150 11.53 3.58 -23.24
C GLY A 150 11.99 2.39 -22.41
N TYR A 151 11.52 1.17 -22.71
CA TYR A 151 11.94 -0.04 -21.99
C TYR A 151 13.23 -0.65 -22.57
N GLY A 152 14.01 -1.29 -21.69
CA GLY A 152 15.30 -1.89 -22.03
C GLY A 152 16.46 -0.90 -22.03
N GLN A 153 17.69 -1.40 -22.15
CA GLN A 153 18.88 -0.55 -22.19
C GLN A 153 19.10 0.00 -23.61
N GLN A 154 18.81 1.29 -23.80
CA GLN A 154 18.98 1.95 -25.10
C GLN A 154 19.51 3.37 -24.97
N GLU A 155 20.27 3.78 -25.97
CA GLU A 155 20.64 5.17 -26.22
C GLU A 155 19.47 5.90 -26.91
N PRO A 156 19.18 7.16 -26.54
CA PRO A 156 18.06 7.92 -27.06
C PRO A 156 18.21 8.19 -28.56
N THR A 157 17.19 7.86 -29.35
CA THR A 157 17.15 8.14 -30.80
C THR A 157 16.49 9.49 -31.13
N ASN A 158 15.73 10.07 -30.21
CA ASN A 158 15.15 11.42 -30.30
C ASN A 158 14.73 11.97 -28.92
N GLY A 159 14.33 13.25 -28.86
CA GLY A 159 13.98 13.93 -27.61
C GLY A 159 12.70 13.43 -26.92
N SER A 160 11.72 12.88 -27.66
CA SER A 160 10.50 12.30 -27.06
C SER A 160 10.81 10.98 -26.36
N LEU A 161 11.66 10.16 -26.97
CA LEU A 161 12.13 8.91 -26.37
C LEU A 161 12.99 9.16 -25.13
N GLN A 162 13.80 10.22 -25.12
CA GLN A 162 14.60 10.61 -23.96
C GLN A 162 13.75 10.73 -22.69
N GLY A 163 12.60 11.43 -22.75
CA GLY A 163 11.74 11.61 -21.58
C GLY A 163 11.18 10.29 -21.04
N LYS A 164 10.85 9.34 -21.92
CA LYS A 164 10.38 8.00 -21.51
C LYS A 164 11.52 7.18 -20.89
N LEU A 165 12.72 7.25 -21.47
CA LEU A 165 13.91 6.59 -20.92
C LEU A 165 14.25 7.14 -19.54
N ASP A 166 14.23 8.46 -19.35
CA ASP A 166 14.50 9.10 -18.06
C ASP A 166 13.46 8.69 -17.01
N TYR A 167 12.18 8.62 -17.41
CA TYR A 167 11.12 8.12 -16.54
C TYR A 167 11.33 6.65 -16.14
N ARG A 168 11.79 5.78 -17.05
CA ARG A 168 12.12 4.38 -16.69
C ARG A 168 13.35 4.31 -15.79
N LYS A 169 14.42 5.05 -16.09
CA LYS A 169 15.63 5.13 -15.26
C LYS A 169 15.36 5.54 -13.82
N LEU A 170 14.37 6.42 -13.59
CA LEU A 170 13.93 6.78 -12.25
C LEU A 170 13.45 5.55 -11.45
N TRP A 171 12.56 4.76 -12.03
CA TRP A 171 11.99 3.58 -11.37
C TRP A 171 12.97 2.41 -11.32
N GLU A 172 13.82 2.27 -12.34
CA GLU A 172 14.92 1.29 -12.33
C GLU A 172 15.89 1.57 -11.18
N LYS A 173 16.21 2.85 -10.93
CA LYS A 173 17.02 3.25 -9.79
C LYS A 173 16.30 3.02 -8.47
N PHE A 174 15.02 3.38 -8.38
CA PHE A 174 14.23 3.22 -7.16
C PHE A 174 14.10 1.77 -6.72
N TYR A 175 13.80 0.87 -7.67
CA TYR A 175 13.74 -0.56 -7.40
C TYR A 175 15.09 -1.25 -7.53
N GLU A 176 16.17 -0.56 -7.91
CA GLU A 176 17.47 -1.19 -8.19
C GLU A 176 17.36 -2.41 -9.12
N GLU A 177 16.52 -2.32 -10.15
CA GLU A 177 16.27 -3.39 -11.12
C GLU A 177 16.16 -2.78 -12.52
N PRO A 178 16.71 -3.42 -13.56
CA PRO A 178 16.57 -2.92 -14.92
C PRO A 178 15.14 -3.13 -15.44
N SER A 179 14.71 -2.29 -16.38
CA SER A 179 13.55 -2.57 -17.21
C SER A 179 13.95 -3.48 -18.37
N PHE A 180 13.02 -4.34 -18.80
CA PHE A 180 13.28 -5.31 -19.88
C PHE A 180 12.41 -5.05 -21.09
N LEU A 181 12.95 -5.38 -22.27
CA LEU A 181 12.15 -5.57 -23.47
C LEU A 181 11.45 -6.93 -23.41
N TYR A 182 10.18 -6.97 -23.79
CA TYR A 182 9.38 -8.20 -23.79
C TYR A 182 10.07 -9.35 -24.54
N LYS A 183 10.63 -9.05 -25.73
CA LYS A 183 11.29 -10.04 -26.59
C LYS A 183 12.52 -10.71 -25.96
N GLU A 184 13.11 -10.10 -24.93
CA GLU A 184 14.33 -10.55 -24.25
C GLU A 184 14.03 -11.41 -23.03
N VAL A 185 12.79 -11.39 -22.54
CA VAL A 185 12.38 -12.10 -21.33
C VAL A 185 11.76 -13.44 -21.69
N ARG A 186 12.12 -14.48 -20.94
CA ARG A 186 11.48 -15.80 -20.99
C ARG A 186 11.06 -16.17 -19.57
N LYS A 187 9.88 -16.76 -19.46
CA LYS A 187 9.37 -17.26 -18.19
C LYS A 187 10.30 -18.37 -17.70
N ASP A 188 10.83 -18.20 -16.51
CA ASP A 188 11.71 -19.17 -15.84
C ASP A 188 11.08 -19.74 -14.55
N GLN A 189 9.88 -19.25 -14.21
CA GLN A 189 9.14 -19.58 -12.98
C GLN A 189 9.94 -19.27 -11.69
N LYS A 190 10.95 -18.41 -11.78
CA LYS A 190 11.76 -17.92 -10.66
C LYS A 190 11.62 -16.41 -10.53
N ARG A 191 12.23 -15.65 -11.44
CA ARG A 191 12.02 -14.20 -11.53
C ARG A 191 10.81 -13.90 -12.39
N PHE A 192 10.68 -14.58 -13.52
CA PHE A 192 9.68 -14.30 -14.53
C PHE A 192 8.63 -15.41 -14.53
N GLY A 193 7.48 -15.11 -13.95
CA GLY A 193 6.36 -16.03 -13.79
C GLY A 193 5.18 -15.72 -14.71
N ASP A 194 4.16 -16.56 -14.60
CA ASP A 194 2.86 -16.36 -15.25
C ASP A 194 2.00 -15.30 -14.54
N VAL A 195 0.99 -14.83 -15.24
CA VAL A 195 -0.11 -14.02 -14.71
C VAL A 195 -1.37 -14.89 -14.62
N GLU A 196 -2.35 -14.53 -13.79
CA GLU A 196 -3.57 -15.33 -13.62
C GLU A 196 -4.44 -15.41 -14.88
N LYS A 197 -4.33 -14.40 -15.74
CA LYS A 197 -5.09 -14.35 -16.99
C LYS A 197 -4.66 -15.49 -17.92
N ILE A 198 -5.57 -16.44 -18.12
CA ILE A 198 -5.38 -17.60 -18.98
C ILE A 198 -4.97 -17.17 -20.40
N HIS A 199 -3.97 -17.84 -20.98
CA HIS A 199 -3.41 -17.56 -22.30
C HIS A 199 -2.87 -16.14 -22.48
N SER A 200 -2.55 -15.42 -21.39
CA SER A 200 -1.88 -14.13 -21.50
C SER A 200 -0.42 -14.29 -21.94
N ALA A 201 -0.01 -13.41 -22.85
CA ALA A 201 1.39 -13.25 -23.23
C ALA A 201 2.20 -12.48 -22.18
N GLU A 202 1.54 -11.86 -21.20
CA GLU A 202 2.15 -11.07 -20.12
C GLU A 202 3.00 -11.96 -19.20
N ILE A 203 4.02 -11.35 -18.61
CA ILE A 203 4.98 -11.97 -17.71
C ILE A 203 5.00 -11.14 -16.41
N PHE A 204 4.96 -11.81 -15.27
CA PHE A 204 5.05 -11.17 -13.96
C PHE A 204 6.49 -11.20 -13.44
N ASP A 205 7.06 -10.05 -13.07
CA ASP A 205 8.38 -9.97 -12.44
C ASP A 205 8.27 -10.11 -10.92
N ASN A 206 8.54 -11.32 -10.44
CA ASN A 206 8.51 -11.68 -9.03
C ASN A 206 9.51 -10.84 -8.21
N VAL A 207 10.67 -10.45 -8.76
CA VAL A 207 11.71 -9.71 -8.01
C VAL A 207 11.27 -8.27 -7.76
N VAL A 208 10.75 -7.59 -8.77
CA VAL A 208 10.25 -6.22 -8.59
C VAL A 208 9.05 -6.20 -7.64
N MET A 209 8.18 -7.23 -7.70
CA MET A 209 7.09 -7.39 -6.74
C MET A 209 7.58 -7.55 -5.29
N LYS A 210 8.65 -8.31 -5.03
CA LYS A 210 9.29 -8.41 -3.70
C LYS A 210 9.75 -7.03 -3.20
N LYS A 211 10.39 -6.25 -4.06
CA LYS A 211 10.87 -4.91 -3.69
C LYS A 211 9.72 -3.94 -3.41
N ARG A 212 8.64 -4.03 -4.18
CA ARG A 212 7.40 -3.26 -3.93
C ARG A 212 6.76 -3.60 -2.58
N PHE A 213 6.73 -4.88 -2.21
CA PHE A 213 6.22 -5.32 -0.91
C PHE A 213 7.11 -4.90 0.27
N THR A 214 8.43 -4.94 0.08
CA THR A 214 9.42 -4.60 1.13
C THR A 214 9.12 -3.26 1.79
N ILE A 215 8.73 -2.26 1.00
CA ILE A 215 8.46 -0.91 1.52
C ILE A 215 7.28 -0.90 2.49
N SER A 216 6.16 -1.54 2.14
CA SER A 216 4.98 -1.62 3.00
C SER A 216 5.24 -2.48 4.25
N PHE A 217 6.03 -3.56 4.12
CA PHE A 217 6.32 -4.46 5.23
C PHE A 217 7.26 -3.83 6.25
N ASP A 218 8.31 -3.16 5.78
CA ASP A 218 9.23 -2.42 6.66
C ASP A 218 8.49 -1.31 7.40
N THR A 219 7.61 -0.59 6.69
CA THR A 219 6.77 0.45 7.30
C THR A 219 5.88 -0.12 8.41
N LEU A 220 5.17 -1.22 8.15
CA LEU A 220 4.33 -1.89 9.16
C LEU A 220 5.15 -2.34 10.38
N LEU A 221 6.26 -3.03 10.15
CA LEU A 221 7.08 -3.62 11.20
C LEU A 221 7.70 -2.54 12.09
N LEU A 222 8.26 -1.49 11.49
CA LEU A 222 8.90 -0.39 12.21
C LEU A 222 7.88 0.50 12.94
N GLU A 223 6.71 0.72 12.34
CA GLU A 223 5.64 1.48 13.00
C GLU A 223 5.07 0.73 14.20
N ALA A 224 4.76 -0.57 14.04
CA ALA A 224 4.30 -1.42 15.14
C ALA A 224 5.34 -1.47 16.28
N GLN A 225 6.61 -1.61 15.92
CA GLN A 225 7.74 -1.60 16.85
C GLN A 225 7.79 -0.29 17.64
N ALA A 226 7.74 0.85 16.96
CA ALA A 226 7.82 2.17 17.60
C ALA A 226 6.62 2.42 18.53
N ARG A 227 5.40 2.09 18.09
CA ARG A 227 4.18 2.24 18.90
C ARG A 227 4.22 1.39 20.17
N ALA A 228 4.60 0.13 20.04
CA ALA A 228 4.70 -0.76 21.20
C ALA A 228 5.84 -0.37 22.14
N SER A 229 7.00 0.03 21.60
CA SER A 229 8.14 0.52 22.39
C SER A 229 7.76 1.75 23.21
N ASN A 230 7.08 2.74 22.61
CA ASN A 230 6.63 3.95 23.31
C ASN A 230 5.67 3.67 24.48
N LEU A 231 4.95 2.55 24.43
CA LEU A 231 4.05 2.11 25.49
C LEU A 231 4.67 1.08 26.45
N ASN A 232 5.94 0.73 26.27
CA ASN A 232 6.61 -0.37 26.98
C ASN A 232 5.84 -1.70 26.90
N LYS A 233 5.22 -1.97 25.75
CA LYS A 233 4.46 -3.19 25.47
C LYS A 233 5.13 -4.03 24.39
N GLN A 234 4.61 -5.23 24.19
CA GLN A 234 4.83 -6.04 23.00
C GLN A 234 3.67 -5.82 22.03
N ALA A 235 3.94 -5.77 20.73
CA ALA A 235 2.92 -5.66 19.70
C ALA A 235 2.37 -7.05 19.32
N TYR A 236 1.05 -7.12 19.18
CA TYR A 236 0.36 -8.18 18.46
C TYR A 236 -0.07 -7.62 17.10
N VAL A 237 0.63 -7.99 16.03
CA VAL A 237 0.40 -7.42 14.70
C VAL A 237 -0.52 -8.33 13.91
N HIS A 238 -1.73 -7.86 13.62
CA HIS A 238 -2.69 -8.50 12.72
C HIS A 238 -2.42 -8.08 11.27
N ILE A 239 -2.14 -9.07 10.43
CA ILE A 239 -1.63 -8.93 9.07
C ILE A 239 -2.61 -9.55 8.10
N VAL A 240 -3.03 -8.76 7.11
CA VAL A 240 -3.85 -9.21 5.98
C VAL A 240 -3.10 -9.02 4.67
N GLY A 241 -3.51 -9.75 3.63
CA GLY A 241 -2.95 -9.59 2.30
C GLY A 241 -3.27 -8.22 1.68
N ILE A 242 -2.25 -7.40 1.45
CA ILE A 242 -2.36 -6.18 0.63
C ILE A 242 -2.14 -6.50 -0.84
N GLY A 243 -3.09 -6.12 -1.71
CA GLY A 243 -3.01 -6.42 -3.15
C GLY A 243 -3.20 -7.90 -3.53
N LEU A 244 -3.58 -8.77 -2.59
CA LEU A 244 -3.81 -10.20 -2.82
C LEU A 244 -5.29 -10.57 -3.08
N GLY A 245 -6.20 -9.59 -2.99
CA GLY A 245 -7.62 -9.77 -3.30
C GLY A 245 -7.94 -9.52 -4.78
N VAL A 246 -8.93 -8.66 -5.06
CA VAL A 246 -9.34 -8.29 -6.43
C VAL A 246 -8.24 -7.57 -7.25
N TRP A 247 -7.13 -7.22 -6.61
CA TRP A 247 -5.95 -6.64 -7.24
C TRP A 247 -4.85 -7.67 -7.54
N ARG A 248 -5.00 -8.93 -7.12
CA ARG A 248 -4.05 -9.99 -7.42
C ARG A 248 -3.94 -10.18 -8.93
N TYR A 249 -2.72 -10.40 -9.40
CA TYR A 249 -2.45 -10.53 -10.84
C TYR A 249 -1.66 -11.78 -11.21
N ALA A 250 -1.02 -12.42 -10.23
CA ALA A 250 -0.34 -13.69 -10.39
C ALA A 250 -0.61 -14.61 -9.19
N GLU A 251 -0.77 -15.92 -9.43
CA GLU A 251 -1.04 -16.91 -8.37
C GLU A 251 0.10 -16.94 -7.34
N GLN A 252 1.34 -16.89 -7.82
CA GLN A 252 2.54 -16.87 -6.98
C GLN A 252 2.70 -15.59 -6.14
N GLN A 253 1.87 -14.56 -6.33
CA GLN A 253 1.96 -13.30 -5.59
C GLN A 253 1.78 -13.50 -4.08
N GLU A 254 0.95 -14.47 -3.65
CA GLU A 254 0.80 -14.81 -2.24
C GLU A 254 2.06 -15.46 -1.66
N LEU A 255 2.71 -16.34 -2.41
CA LEU A 255 4.00 -16.94 -2.03
C LEU A 255 5.08 -15.86 -1.89
N ILE A 256 5.15 -14.95 -2.87
CA ILE A 256 6.07 -13.81 -2.89
C ILE A 256 5.83 -12.92 -1.67
N PHE A 257 4.57 -12.68 -1.29
CA PHE A 257 4.21 -11.91 -0.11
C PHE A 257 4.84 -12.53 1.15
N LEU A 258 4.53 -13.81 1.44
CA LEU A 258 5.01 -14.47 2.65
C LEU A 258 6.54 -14.62 2.66
N GLU A 259 7.12 -14.93 1.50
CA GLU A 259 8.57 -15.00 1.35
C GLU A 259 9.24 -13.67 1.69
N THR A 260 8.75 -12.59 1.10
CA THR A 260 9.28 -11.25 1.32
C THR A 260 9.10 -10.84 2.77
N PHE A 261 7.92 -11.08 3.35
CA PHE A 261 7.65 -10.72 4.73
C PHE A 261 8.63 -11.42 5.69
N GLY A 262 8.86 -12.72 5.49
CA GLY A 262 9.82 -13.48 6.29
C GLY A 262 11.26 -13.00 6.11
N GLN A 263 11.65 -12.59 4.90
CA GLN A 263 12.95 -11.97 4.62
C GLN A 263 13.10 -10.62 5.34
N ARG A 264 12.07 -9.76 5.32
CA ARG A 264 12.09 -8.45 5.97
C ARG A 264 12.10 -8.54 7.49
N VAL A 265 11.33 -9.46 8.08
CA VAL A 265 11.39 -9.72 9.53
C VAL A 265 12.80 -10.14 9.94
N ARG A 266 13.45 -11.05 9.20
CA ARG A 266 14.83 -11.46 9.48
C ARG A 266 15.84 -10.32 9.30
N HIS A 267 15.66 -9.50 8.27
CA HIS A 267 16.54 -8.35 8.02
C HIS A 267 16.45 -7.29 9.12
N LEU A 268 15.24 -7.02 9.62
CA LEU A 268 15.00 -6.01 10.66
C LEU A 268 15.05 -6.59 12.08
N LEU A 269 15.37 -7.88 12.26
CA LEU A 269 15.13 -8.60 13.50
C LEU A 269 15.78 -7.98 14.74
N SER A 270 16.96 -7.37 14.59
CA SER A 270 17.65 -6.64 15.67
C SER A 270 16.89 -5.41 16.16
N ASN A 271 16.02 -4.85 15.32
CA ASN A 271 15.23 -3.65 15.58
C ASN A 271 13.84 -3.99 16.13
N LEU A 272 13.35 -5.23 15.98
CA LEU A 272 11.98 -5.63 16.31
C LEU A 272 11.79 -6.17 17.73
N ASN A 273 12.42 -5.55 18.74
CA ASN A 273 12.44 -6.03 20.14
C ASN A 273 11.12 -5.85 20.92
N ASN A 274 10.14 -5.16 20.32
CA ASN A 274 8.80 -4.94 20.85
C ASN A 274 7.71 -5.58 19.98
N ILE A 275 8.06 -6.49 19.07
CA ILE A 275 7.08 -7.27 18.30
C ILE A 275 6.93 -8.65 18.95
N GLY A 276 5.82 -8.88 19.65
CA GLY A 276 5.57 -10.16 20.29
C GLY A 276 5.00 -11.21 19.34
N VAL A 277 4.09 -10.79 18.46
CA VAL A 277 3.34 -11.70 17.58
C VAL A 277 3.16 -11.09 16.19
N LEU A 278 3.35 -11.91 15.15
CA LEU A 278 2.92 -11.65 13.78
C LEU A 278 1.80 -12.64 13.41
N HIS A 279 0.57 -12.16 13.29
CA HIS A 279 -0.60 -12.98 12.98
C HIS A 279 -1.08 -12.70 11.56
N PHE A 280 -0.88 -13.67 10.68
CA PHE A 280 -1.32 -13.64 9.29
C PHE A 280 -2.71 -14.27 9.17
N SER A 281 -3.69 -13.47 8.75
CA SER A 281 -5.08 -13.90 8.56
C SER A 281 -5.52 -13.78 7.10
N TRP A 282 -6.36 -14.71 6.67
CA TRP A 282 -6.95 -14.80 5.34
C TRP A 282 -5.95 -15.10 4.22
N PHE A 283 -4.94 -15.91 4.54
CA PHE A 283 -4.00 -16.51 3.58
C PHE A 283 -4.45 -17.96 3.27
N ASN A 284 -4.30 -18.37 2.00
CA ASN A 284 -4.49 -19.75 1.56
C ASN A 284 -3.28 -20.63 1.93
N LEU A 285 -2.08 -20.06 1.91
CA LEU A 285 -0.87 -20.74 2.34
C LEU A 285 -0.84 -20.86 3.87
N SER A 286 -0.67 -22.08 4.37
CA SER A 286 -0.59 -22.34 5.82
C SER A 286 0.79 -22.11 6.43
N GLN A 287 1.84 -22.00 5.60
CA GLN A 287 3.20 -21.73 6.07
C GLN A 287 4.15 -21.21 4.99
N TRP A 288 5.17 -20.46 5.42
CA TRP A 288 6.42 -20.22 4.70
C TRP A 288 7.60 -20.09 5.66
N GLY A 289 8.47 -21.11 5.71
CA GLY A 289 9.56 -21.17 6.69
C GLY A 289 9.03 -21.11 8.11
N ASP A 290 9.47 -20.11 8.88
CA ASP A 290 9.02 -19.88 10.25
C ASP A 290 7.67 -19.17 10.33
N LEU A 291 7.16 -18.59 9.22
CA LEU A 291 5.82 -18.01 9.18
C LEU A 291 4.79 -19.13 9.09
N LYS A 292 4.34 -19.64 10.22
CA LYS A 292 3.34 -20.72 10.33
C LYS A 292 2.58 -20.60 11.64
N HIS A 293 1.46 -21.29 11.78
CA HIS A 293 0.76 -21.39 13.07
C HIS A 293 1.68 -22.05 14.12
N ASN A 294 1.80 -21.42 15.30
CA ASN A 294 2.77 -21.78 16.34
C ASN A 294 4.24 -21.76 15.87
N GLY A 295 4.57 -20.90 14.90
CA GLY A 295 5.94 -20.65 14.49
C GLY A 295 6.65 -19.69 15.45
N PHE A 296 7.97 -19.67 15.39
CA PHE A 296 8.80 -18.83 16.25
C PHE A 296 10.06 -18.40 15.50
N ILE A 297 10.33 -17.10 15.47
CA ILE A 297 11.54 -16.52 14.87
C ILE A 297 12.48 -16.12 16.00
N GLU A 298 13.54 -16.91 16.21
CA GLU A 298 14.51 -16.69 17.28
C GLU A 298 15.29 -15.39 17.09
N SER A 299 15.43 -14.61 18.17
CA SER A 299 16.23 -13.40 18.19
C SER A 299 16.95 -13.25 19.53
N LYS A 300 18.29 -13.13 19.46
CA LYS A 300 19.15 -12.99 20.65
C LYS A 300 18.96 -11.65 21.38
N THR A 301 18.45 -10.63 20.69
CA THR A 301 18.22 -9.30 21.26
C THR A 301 16.80 -9.12 21.78
N HIS A 302 15.88 -9.99 21.38
CA HIS A 302 14.47 -9.87 21.73
C HIS A 302 14.26 -10.27 23.20
N PRO A 303 13.55 -9.47 24.01
CA PRO A 303 13.35 -9.75 25.45
C PRO A 303 12.58 -11.04 25.74
N LYS A 304 11.81 -11.55 24.76
CA LYS A 304 11.12 -12.84 24.82
C LYS A 304 11.84 -13.97 24.05
N GLY A 305 13.09 -13.77 23.64
CA GLY A 305 13.89 -14.72 22.86
C GLY A 305 13.54 -14.81 21.38
N GLY A 306 12.46 -14.18 20.92
CA GLY A 306 12.03 -14.17 19.54
C GLY A 306 10.59 -13.67 19.36
N ILE A 307 10.08 -13.83 18.14
CA ILE A 307 8.76 -13.39 17.71
C ILE A 307 7.89 -14.61 17.41
N ILE A 308 6.69 -14.68 17.98
CA ILE A 308 5.71 -15.74 17.67
C ILE A 308 5.06 -15.43 16.33
N THR A 309 4.84 -16.45 15.51
CA THR A 309 4.05 -16.31 14.28
C THR A 309 2.79 -17.16 14.36
N LEU A 310 1.69 -16.62 13.86
CA LEU A 310 0.42 -17.32 13.73
C LEU A 310 -0.05 -17.23 12.29
N MET A 311 -0.50 -18.35 11.72
CA MET A 311 -1.12 -18.42 10.39
C MET A 311 -2.51 -19.02 10.57
N GLU A 312 -3.46 -18.16 10.93
CA GLU A 312 -4.82 -18.56 11.23
C GLU A 312 -5.78 -17.39 10.95
N ASN A 313 -7.04 -17.71 10.67
CA ASN A 313 -8.04 -16.69 10.44
C ASN A 313 -8.56 -16.13 11.77
N ARG A 314 -8.38 -14.83 11.96
CA ARG A 314 -8.86 -14.05 13.10
C ARG A 314 -9.48 -12.75 12.61
N ASN A 315 -10.54 -12.27 13.28
CA ASN A 315 -11.05 -10.93 12.99
C ASN A 315 -10.13 -9.89 13.65
N PRO A 316 -9.87 -8.75 12.99
CA PRO A 316 -8.83 -7.80 13.39
C PRO A 316 -8.86 -7.43 14.87
N ALA A 317 -10.04 -7.14 15.41
CA ALA A 317 -10.25 -6.62 16.75
C ALA A 317 -10.82 -7.64 17.75
N ASP A 318 -10.80 -8.95 17.43
CA ASP A 318 -11.16 -9.98 18.42
C ASP A 318 -10.31 -9.77 19.70
N LYS A 319 -10.85 -10.13 20.87
CA LYS A 319 -10.14 -10.05 22.17
C LYS A 319 -8.94 -10.99 22.18
N LEU A 320 -7.77 -10.52 22.64
CA LEU A 320 -6.62 -11.38 22.90
C LEU A 320 -6.90 -12.17 24.18
N LYS A 321 -7.26 -13.45 24.04
CA LYS A 321 -7.77 -14.28 25.16
C LYS A 321 -6.68 -15.11 25.81
N GLU A 322 -5.65 -15.44 25.05
CA GLU A 322 -4.54 -16.26 25.49
C GLU A 322 -3.68 -15.46 26.49
N PRO A 323 -3.38 -16.00 27.68
CA PRO A 323 -2.62 -15.28 28.72
C PRO A 323 -1.27 -14.75 28.24
N GLU A 324 -0.63 -15.43 27.29
CA GLU A 324 0.65 -15.05 26.70
C GLU A 324 0.58 -13.77 25.83
N PHE A 325 -0.61 -13.43 25.32
CA PHE A 325 -0.89 -12.23 24.54
C PHE A 325 -1.56 -11.13 25.36
N GLU A 326 -1.82 -11.38 26.64
CA GLU A 326 -2.39 -10.39 27.55
C GLU A 326 -1.49 -9.13 27.62
N ASN A 327 -2.11 -7.96 27.67
CA ASN A 327 -1.46 -6.64 27.71
C ASN A 327 -0.61 -6.27 26.48
N MET A 328 -0.63 -7.06 25.40
CA MET A 328 -0.02 -6.64 24.13
C MET A 328 -0.78 -5.46 23.50
N LEU A 329 -0.06 -4.61 22.77
CA LEU A 329 -0.65 -3.60 21.91
C LEU A 329 -1.14 -4.29 20.63
N LEU A 330 -2.45 -4.28 20.40
CA LEU A 330 -3.01 -4.73 19.13
C LEU A 330 -2.71 -3.70 18.03
N VAL A 331 -2.03 -4.14 16.97
CA VAL A 331 -1.75 -3.36 15.75
C VAL A 331 -2.43 -4.04 14.57
N ILE A 332 -3.39 -3.37 13.95
CA ILE A 332 -4.20 -3.89 12.84
C ILE A 332 -3.72 -3.24 11.54
N SER A 333 -3.32 -4.05 10.58
CA SER A 333 -3.15 -3.60 9.20
C SER A 333 -4.41 -3.85 8.37
N TYR A 334 -4.71 -2.93 7.45
CA TYR A 334 -5.78 -3.13 6.47
C TYR A 334 -5.30 -2.72 5.08
N ALA A 335 -5.91 -3.31 4.04
CA ALA A 335 -5.61 -2.94 2.66
C ALA A 335 -6.36 -1.66 2.27
N TRP A 336 -5.61 -0.64 1.86
CA TRP A 336 -6.10 0.67 1.43
C TRP A 336 -5.83 0.91 -0.07
N ASP A 337 -6.64 1.73 -0.73
CA ASP A 337 -6.46 2.13 -2.14
C ASP A 337 -5.57 3.39 -2.26
N ALA A 338 -4.70 3.40 -3.28
CA ALA A 338 -3.77 4.49 -3.54
C ALA A 338 -4.46 5.82 -3.90
N ASN A 339 -5.70 5.78 -4.37
CA ASN A 339 -6.42 6.96 -4.87
C ASN A 339 -7.81 7.14 -4.24
N ALA A 340 -8.09 6.47 -3.13
CA ALA A 340 -9.29 6.70 -2.32
C ALA A 340 -8.93 7.33 -0.96
N LEU A 341 -9.88 8.04 -0.36
CA LEU A 341 -9.81 8.35 1.07
C LEU A 341 -9.95 7.07 1.90
N PRO A 342 -9.41 7.04 3.13
CA PRO A 342 -9.63 5.92 4.04
C PRO A 342 -11.13 5.63 4.17
N GLY A 343 -11.49 4.35 4.03
CA GLY A 343 -12.86 3.84 3.99
C GLY A 343 -13.38 3.53 2.59
N ASN A 344 -12.87 4.18 1.53
CA ASN A 344 -13.25 3.99 0.13
C ASN A 344 -14.77 3.76 -0.05
N GLU A 345 -15.22 2.53 -0.28
CA GLU A 345 -16.63 2.19 -0.50
C GLU A 345 -17.57 2.53 0.68
N PHE A 346 -17.02 2.72 1.88
CA PHE A 346 -17.75 3.25 3.05
C PHE A 346 -18.50 4.54 2.73
N TRP A 347 -17.87 5.44 1.96
CA TRP A 347 -18.45 6.74 1.60
C TRP A 347 -19.65 6.63 0.65
N GLN A 348 -19.84 5.46 0.04
CA GLN A 348 -21.03 5.09 -0.74
C GLN A 348 -22.02 4.22 0.05
N LYS A 349 -21.84 4.11 1.38
CA LYS A 349 -22.65 3.28 2.29
C LYS A 349 -22.47 1.78 2.10
N HIS A 350 -21.41 1.36 1.41
CA HIS A 350 -21.01 -0.03 1.33
C HIS A 350 -20.11 -0.36 2.52
N LEU A 351 -20.69 -0.85 3.62
CA LEU A 351 -20.00 -0.98 4.91
C LEU A 351 -19.14 -2.25 5.06
N ALA A 352 -19.14 -3.13 4.06
CA ALA A 352 -18.65 -4.51 4.20
C ALA A 352 -18.01 -5.10 2.93
N ASP A 353 -17.86 -4.31 1.87
CA ASP A 353 -17.49 -4.82 0.54
C ASP A 353 -15.98 -5.06 0.41
N SER A 354 -15.17 -4.25 1.11
CA SER A 354 -13.71 -4.31 1.07
C SER A 354 -13.09 -4.31 2.47
N SER A 355 -11.77 -4.56 2.54
CA SER A 355 -11.01 -4.39 3.78
C SER A 355 -11.09 -2.95 4.29
N ASP A 356 -11.13 -1.99 3.38
CA ASP A 356 -11.12 -0.55 3.67
C ASP A 356 -12.46 -0.14 4.30
N SER A 357 -13.56 -0.51 3.65
CA SER A 357 -14.90 -0.18 4.15
C SER A 357 -15.24 -0.92 5.45
N SER A 358 -14.81 -2.17 5.60
CA SER A 358 -15.02 -2.91 6.85
C SER A 358 -14.21 -2.32 8.00
N ASN A 359 -12.99 -1.83 7.73
CA ASN A 359 -12.13 -1.19 8.73
C ASN A 359 -12.69 0.18 9.14
N ALA A 360 -13.15 0.99 8.18
CA ALA A 360 -13.88 2.22 8.45
C ALA A 360 -15.14 1.99 9.29
N SER A 361 -15.84 0.87 9.06
CA SER A 361 -17.04 0.52 9.83
C SER A 361 -16.75 -0.05 11.22
N SER A 362 -15.51 -0.41 11.52
CA SER A 362 -15.11 -1.00 12.82
C SER A 362 -14.23 -0.09 13.68
N THR A 363 -13.84 1.07 13.16
CA THR A 363 -12.85 1.98 13.78
C THR A 363 -13.24 3.44 13.51
N LEU A 364 -12.38 4.39 13.92
CA LEU A 364 -12.58 5.83 13.69
C LEU A 364 -11.69 6.39 12.56
N VAL A 365 -11.19 5.54 11.64
CA VAL A 365 -10.26 5.99 10.59
C VAL A 365 -10.87 6.99 9.61
N THR A 366 -12.19 7.04 9.47
CA THR A 366 -12.92 7.98 8.61
C THR A 366 -12.76 9.43 9.03
N GLU A 367 -12.43 9.66 10.31
CA GLU A 367 -12.10 10.94 10.90
C GLU A 367 -10.59 11.04 11.13
N LEU A 368 -10.00 10.01 11.76
CA LEU A 368 -8.61 10.05 12.22
C LEU A 368 -7.60 10.02 11.07
N HIS A 369 -7.88 9.32 9.98
CA HIS A 369 -6.98 9.20 8.81
C HIS A 369 -7.40 10.14 7.68
N ASN A 370 -8.43 10.96 7.88
CA ASN A 370 -8.98 11.82 6.83
C ASN A 370 -8.31 13.19 6.83
N PRO A 371 -7.58 13.57 5.75
CA PRO A 371 -6.83 14.82 5.68
C PRO A 371 -7.71 16.07 5.59
N PHE A 372 -9.02 15.91 5.40
CA PHE A 372 -9.99 17.03 5.43
C PHE A 372 -10.62 17.23 6.80
N ILE A 373 -10.46 16.27 7.72
CA ILE A 373 -10.99 16.33 9.09
C ILE A 373 -9.82 16.50 10.06
N ASN A 374 -8.88 15.56 10.07
CA ASN A 374 -7.67 15.60 10.89
C ASN A 374 -6.54 16.36 10.18
N THR A 375 -6.77 17.66 9.96
CA THR A 375 -5.86 18.53 9.19
C THR A 375 -4.51 18.80 9.89
N GLU A 376 -4.44 18.62 11.21
CA GLU A 376 -3.22 18.85 11.98
C GLU A 376 -2.24 17.67 11.86
N TRP A 377 -2.74 16.43 11.94
CA TRP A 377 -1.88 15.23 11.98
C TRP A 377 -1.82 14.47 10.65
N VAL A 378 -2.85 14.55 9.81
CA VAL A 378 -2.88 13.93 8.49
C VAL A 378 -2.56 14.99 7.44
N CYS A 379 -1.33 15.46 7.47
CA CYS A 379 -0.85 16.52 6.59
C CYS A 379 0.59 16.26 6.13
N GLY A 380 0.99 16.94 5.06
CA GLY A 380 2.35 16.83 4.52
C GLY A 380 3.44 17.31 5.48
N GLU A 381 3.11 18.25 6.38
CA GLU A 381 4.04 18.76 7.40
C GLU A 381 4.28 17.78 8.55
N ASN A 382 3.42 16.75 8.71
CA ASN A 382 3.58 15.71 9.72
C ASN A 382 4.14 14.40 9.12
N LEU A 383 4.90 14.49 8.02
CA LEU A 383 5.50 13.33 7.37
C LEU A 383 6.61 12.71 8.22
N HIS A 384 6.47 11.41 8.49
CA HIS A 384 7.47 10.60 9.16
C HIS A 384 8.04 9.53 8.23
N ILE A 385 9.31 9.19 8.43
CA ILE A 385 10.04 8.16 7.70
C ILE A 385 10.28 6.97 8.63
N ALA A 386 9.89 5.79 8.17
CA ALA A 386 10.25 4.54 8.80
C ALA A 386 11.66 4.13 8.39
N SER A 387 12.61 4.24 9.32
CA SER A 387 14.02 3.92 9.11
C SER A 387 14.47 2.78 10.02
N ALA A 388 15.15 1.78 9.47
CA ALA A 388 15.75 0.72 10.28
C ALA A 388 16.77 1.30 11.28
N ASP A 389 17.57 2.28 10.86
CA ASP A 389 18.66 2.83 11.66
C ASP A 389 18.20 3.89 12.67
N HIS A 390 17.04 4.51 12.44
CA HIS A 390 16.60 5.68 13.20
C HIS A 390 15.19 5.58 13.79
N GLY A 391 14.48 4.47 13.54
CA GLY A 391 13.09 4.30 13.93
C GLY A 391 12.14 5.16 13.09
N ILE A 392 11.00 5.53 13.67
CA ILE A 392 10.03 6.44 13.06
C ILE A 392 10.39 7.88 13.45
N ILE A 393 10.83 8.68 12.49
CA ILE A 393 11.25 10.07 12.74
C ILE A 393 10.70 11.02 11.69
N HIS A 394 10.51 12.28 12.07
CA HIS A 394 10.08 13.31 11.15
C HIS A 394 11.08 13.48 9.98
N ILE A 395 10.59 13.71 8.76
CA ILE A 395 11.43 13.78 7.56
C ILE A 395 12.53 14.83 7.64
N SER A 396 12.31 15.96 8.33
CA SER A 396 13.35 16.98 8.51
C SER A 396 14.53 16.47 9.34
N ASP A 397 14.28 15.63 10.34
CA ASP A 397 15.33 15.03 11.17
C ASP A 397 16.00 13.86 10.47
N TYR A 398 15.25 13.11 9.66
CA TYR A 398 15.82 12.11 8.76
C TYR A 398 16.80 12.75 7.77
N ALA A 399 16.41 13.85 7.12
CA ALA A 399 17.27 14.56 6.17
C ALA A 399 18.57 15.05 6.82
N LYS A 400 18.51 15.62 8.04
CA LYS A 400 19.71 16.04 8.79
C LYS A 400 20.64 14.87 9.09
N LYS A 401 20.11 13.71 9.47
CA LYS A 401 20.90 12.50 9.75
C LYS A 401 21.59 11.99 8.48
N MET A 402 20.91 11.98 7.34
CA MET A 402 21.48 11.54 6.06
C MET A 402 22.58 12.50 5.54
N SER A 403 22.42 13.81 5.76
CA SER A 403 23.46 14.78 5.39
C SER A 403 24.75 14.63 6.21
N ASN A 404 24.64 14.22 7.48
CA ASN A 404 25.80 14.00 8.36
C ASN A 404 26.57 12.70 8.07
N ILE A 405 25.99 11.77 7.30
CA ILE A 405 26.66 10.52 6.88
C ILE A 405 27.46 10.74 5.57
N SER A 406 27.16 11.82 4.84
CA SER A 406 27.79 12.16 3.56
C SER A 406 29.03 13.04 3.67
N ASN A 407 29.42 13.41 4.90
CA ASN A 407 30.67 14.10 5.27
C ASN A 407 31.52 13.16 6.11
#